data_AF-A0A4Y8UNN1-F1
#
_entry.id   AF-A0A4Y8UNN1-F1
#
_cell.length_a   1.000
_cell.length_b   1.000
_cell.length_c   1.000
_cell.angle_alpha   90.00
_cell.angle_beta   90.00
_cell.angle_gamma   90.00
#
_symmetry.space_group_name_H-M   'P 1'
#
loop_
_entity.id
_entity.type
_entity.pdbx_description
1 polymer ?
#
loop_
_entity_poly.entity_id
_entity_poly.type
_entity_poly.pdbx_seq_one_letter_code
_entity_poly.pdbx_strand_id
1 'polypeptide(L)'
;MRKRSSSIRTLLSVVAVAVGLVLIGPGVAHDAEKVLSVTPYAQEKSNWCWAAASKMIVKFQTGKVVPQCTLVKNGKGTSACANVTGTKSNVMNALSKNGVNPGVERQLDWGTVVGEMNSSRPVYSSIIWSGGGGHAHVIRGYDDTGYSYGVSYVDPQSGTTTSREWGSYV
;
A
#
# COMPACT_ATOMS: atom_id res chain seq x y z
N MET A 1 4.36 58.24 45.03
CA MET A 1 3.25 57.26 45.00
C MET A 1 3.80 55.91 44.51
N ARG A 2 3.97 54.92 45.41
CA ARG A 2 4.50 53.58 45.09
C ARG A 2 3.33 52.59 44.97
N LYS A 3 3.09 52.04 43.78
CA LYS A 3 2.07 50.99 43.56
C LYS A 3 2.75 49.62 43.78
N ARG A 4 2.47 48.98 44.91
CA ARG A 4 2.92 47.61 45.20
C ARG A 4 2.10 46.64 44.36
N SER A 5 2.76 45.86 43.50
CA SER A 5 2.19 44.71 42.81
C SER A 5 2.03 43.56 43.80
N SER A 6 0.84 42.97 43.88
CA SER A 6 0.55 41.80 44.72
C SER A 6 0.51 40.56 43.84
N SER A 7 1.50 39.68 44.00
CA SER A 7 1.53 38.35 43.39
C SER A 7 0.76 37.38 44.29
N ILE A 8 -0.42 36.92 43.85
CA ILE A 8 -1.15 35.83 44.52
C ILE A 8 -0.65 34.51 43.95
N ARG A 9 -0.03 33.70 44.83
CA ARG A 9 0.43 32.34 44.56
C ARG A 9 -0.73 31.38 44.82
N THR A 10 -1.23 30.71 43.79
CA THR A 10 -2.18 29.61 43.96
C THR A 10 -1.41 28.35 44.35
N LEU A 11 -1.53 27.93 45.62
CA LEU A 11 -1.09 26.62 46.07
C LEU A 11 -2.18 25.59 45.71
N LEU A 12 -1.91 24.75 44.72
CA LEU A 12 -2.66 23.53 44.47
C LEU A 12 -1.96 22.39 45.23
N SER A 13 -2.43 22.09 46.43
CA SER A 13 -2.08 20.86 47.13
C SER A 13 -2.92 19.72 46.56
N VAL A 14 -2.29 18.63 46.10
CA VAL A 14 -2.97 17.37 45.81
C VAL A 14 -2.35 16.28 46.68
N VAL A 15 -3.20 15.64 47.49
CA VAL A 15 -2.87 14.49 48.32
C VAL A 15 -2.63 13.29 47.41
N ALA A 16 -1.41 12.75 47.42
CA ALA A 16 -1.09 11.50 46.74
C ALA A 16 -1.63 10.32 47.57
N VAL A 17 -2.72 9.73 47.12
CA VAL A 17 -3.09 8.37 47.54
C VAL A 17 -2.22 7.41 46.72
N ALA A 18 -1.24 6.78 47.37
CA ALA A 18 -0.41 5.75 46.76
C ALA A 18 -1.25 4.48 46.55
N VAL A 19 -1.97 4.42 45.44
CA VAL A 19 -2.46 3.16 44.88
C VAL A 19 -1.23 2.45 44.31
N GLY A 20 -0.99 1.22 44.77
CA GLY A 20 0.14 0.41 44.32
C GLY A 20 0.22 0.33 42.80
N LEU A 21 1.22 0.99 42.23
CA LEU A 21 1.46 1.02 40.80
C LEU A 21 2.11 -0.30 40.40
N VAL A 22 1.31 -1.26 39.91
CA VAL A 22 1.86 -2.35 39.11
C VAL A 22 2.40 -1.69 37.84
N LEU A 23 3.72 -1.56 37.73
CA LEU A 23 4.38 -1.20 36.48
C LEU A 23 4.20 -2.39 35.52
N ILE A 24 3.04 -2.42 34.85
CA ILE A 24 2.95 -3.09 33.56
C ILE A 24 3.90 -2.29 32.68
N GLY A 25 5.09 -2.83 32.40
CA GLY A 25 6.02 -2.21 31.47
C GLY A 25 5.26 -1.89 30.19
N PRO A 26 5.55 -0.76 29.50
CA PRO A 26 4.93 -0.51 28.21
C PRO A 26 5.19 -1.75 27.36
N GLY A 27 4.12 -2.43 26.92
CA GLY A 27 4.24 -3.35 25.81
C GLY A 27 4.97 -2.55 24.73
N VAL A 28 6.12 -3.05 24.29
CA VAL A 28 6.93 -2.36 23.28
C VAL A 28 5.99 -2.06 22.11
N ALA A 29 5.64 -0.79 21.93
CA ALA A 29 4.91 -0.37 20.76
C ALA A 29 5.85 -0.64 19.60
N HIS A 30 5.58 -1.71 18.87
CA HIS A 30 6.39 -2.10 17.73
C HIS A 30 5.86 -1.30 16.56
N ASP A 31 6.44 -0.11 16.35
CA ASP A 31 6.19 0.65 15.14
C ASP A 31 6.93 -0.06 14.00
N ALA A 32 6.19 -0.63 13.06
CA ALA A 32 6.73 -1.41 11.95
C ALA A 32 6.26 -0.79 10.64
N GLU A 33 7.20 -0.33 9.83
CA GLU A 33 6.91 0.18 8.50
C GLU A 33 7.86 -0.41 7.46
N LYS A 34 7.34 -0.60 6.24
CA LYS A 34 8.18 -0.86 5.08
C LYS A 34 7.55 -0.20 3.88
N VAL A 35 8.37 0.55 3.14
CA VAL A 35 7.92 1.23 1.93
C VAL A 35 8.93 1.03 0.81
N LEU A 36 8.43 0.56 -0.34
CA LEU A 36 9.17 0.32 -1.56
C LEU A 36 9.08 1.54 -2.48
N SER A 37 10.18 1.85 -3.16
CA SER A 37 10.28 2.95 -4.13
C SER A 37 9.66 2.59 -5.50
N VAL A 38 8.41 2.14 -5.49
CA VAL A 38 7.64 1.86 -6.73
C VAL A 38 7.33 3.17 -7.44
N THR A 39 7.80 3.32 -8.68
CA THR A 39 7.48 4.48 -9.52
C THR A 39 6.00 4.44 -9.94
N PRO A 40 5.20 5.48 -9.62
CA PRO A 40 3.80 5.51 -10.02
C PRO A 40 3.61 5.69 -11.53
N TYR A 41 2.66 4.96 -12.12
CA TYR A 41 2.24 5.15 -13.51
C TYR A 41 0.71 5.13 -13.62
N ALA A 42 0.14 6.15 -14.25
CA ALA A 42 -1.26 6.16 -14.63
C ALA A 42 -1.55 5.21 -15.81
N GLN A 43 -2.77 4.69 -15.89
CA GLN A 43 -3.23 3.88 -17.02
C GLN A 43 -3.34 4.73 -18.29
N GLU A 44 -2.79 4.22 -19.40
CA GLU A 44 -2.80 4.91 -20.70
C GLU A 44 -4.15 4.78 -21.42
N LYS A 45 -5.01 3.85 -20.99
CA LYS A 45 -6.39 3.67 -21.47
C LYS A 45 -7.32 3.29 -20.33
N SER A 46 -8.63 3.51 -20.51
CA SER A 46 -9.63 3.35 -19.45
C SER A 46 -9.75 1.95 -18.85
N ASN A 47 -9.37 0.90 -19.58
CA ASN A 47 -9.44 -0.49 -19.10
C ASN A 47 -8.06 -1.09 -18.76
N TRP A 48 -7.02 -0.25 -18.64
CA TRP A 48 -5.62 -0.70 -18.55
C TRP A 48 -4.99 -0.59 -17.15
N CYS A 49 -5.80 -0.46 -16.10
CA CYS A 49 -5.31 -0.45 -14.71
C CYS A 49 -4.39 -1.63 -14.42
N TRP A 50 -4.74 -2.82 -14.92
CA TRP A 50 -3.94 -4.04 -14.79
C TRP A 50 -2.59 -3.98 -15.54
N ALA A 51 -2.53 -3.31 -16.69
CA ALA A 51 -1.31 -3.15 -17.47
C ALA A 51 -0.39 -2.09 -16.84
N ALA A 52 -0.96 -0.99 -16.34
CA ALA A 52 -0.23 0.00 -15.57
C ALA A 52 0.35 -0.59 -14.27
N ALA A 53 -0.44 -1.37 -13.52
CA ALA A 53 0.03 -2.10 -12.35
C ALA A 53 1.19 -3.06 -12.70
N SER A 54 1.06 -3.81 -13.81
CA SER A 54 2.13 -4.67 -14.31
C SER A 54 3.40 -3.88 -14.64
N LYS A 55 3.27 -2.69 -15.25
CA LYS A 55 4.40 -1.80 -15.57
C LYS A 55 5.15 -1.36 -14.32
N MET A 56 4.42 -0.97 -13.28
CA MET A 56 5.00 -0.58 -11.99
C MET A 56 5.82 -1.71 -11.37
N ILE A 57 5.26 -2.93 -11.33
CA ILE A 57 5.93 -4.11 -10.77
C ILE A 57 7.15 -4.51 -11.60
N VAL A 58 7.04 -4.56 -12.93
CA VAL A 58 8.18 -4.85 -13.83
C VAL A 58 9.28 -3.82 -13.65
N LYS A 59 8.93 -2.53 -13.59
CA LYS A 59 9.89 -1.46 -13.39
C LYS A 59 10.64 -1.59 -12.07
N PHE A 60 9.93 -1.92 -11.00
CA PHE A 60 10.52 -2.09 -9.68
C PHE A 60 11.46 -3.31 -9.64
N GLN A 61 11.00 -4.46 -10.12
CA GLN A 61 11.72 -5.73 -10.00
C GLN A 61 12.91 -5.86 -10.96
N THR A 62 12.83 -5.24 -12.14
CA THR A 62 13.81 -5.45 -13.21
C THR A 62 14.55 -4.18 -13.62
N GLY A 63 14.11 -3.02 -13.16
CA GLY A 63 14.61 -1.72 -13.61
C GLY A 63 14.08 -1.29 -14.99
N LYS A 64 13.48 -2.19 -15.78
CA LYS A 64 13.03 -1.93 -17.16
C LYS A 64 11.71 -1.16 -17.22
N VAL A 65 11.63 -0.15 -18.09
CA VAL A 65 10.37 0.55 -18.40
C VAL A 65 9.72 -0.13 -19.60
N VAL A 66 8.61 -0.83 -19.39
CA VAL A 66 7.87 -1.51 -20.46
C VAL A 66 6.59 -0.72 -20.80
N PRO A 67 6.31 -0.43 -22.08
CA PRO A 67 5.05 0.22 -22.48
C PRO A 67 3.82 -0.60 -22.10
N GLN A 68 2.70 0.04 -21.70
CA GLN A 68 1.49 -0.69 -21.30
C GLN A 68 0.91 -1.53 -22.46
N CYS A 69 0.99 -1.01 -23.69
CA CYS A 69 0.64 -1.75 -24.91
C CYS A 69 1.43 -3.08 -25.02
N THR A 70 2.73 -3.09 -24.70
CA THR A 70 3.53 -4.33 -24.68
C THR A 70 3.07 -5.29 -23.59
N LEU A 71 2.71 -4.79 -22.41
CA LEU A 71 2.16 -5.61 -21.32
C LEU A 71 0.79 -6.20 -21.68
N VAL A 72 -0.05 -5.46 -22.40
CA VAL A 72 -1.32 -5.94 -22.93
C VAL A 72 -1.10 -7.09 -23.91
N LYS A 73 -0.20 -6.92 -24.89
CA LYS A 73 0.19 -7.97 -25.85
C LYS A 73 0.71 -9.21 -25.14
N ASN A 74 1.60 -9.03 -24.17
CA ASN A 74 2.19 -10.11 -23.38
C ASN A 74 1.14 -10.89 -22.59
N GLY A 75 0.29 -10.17 -21.86
CA GLY A 75 -0.72 -10.76 -20.98
C GLY A 75 -1.86 -11.45 -21.71
N LYS A 76 -2.30 -10.88 -22.84
CA LYS A 76 -3.40 -11.41 -23.67
C LYS A 76 -2.94 -12.41 -24.73
N GLY A 77 -1.64 -12.48 -25.04
CA GLY A 77 -1.14 -13.30 -26.14
C GLY A 77 -1.58 -12.79 -27.51
N THR A 78 -1.59 -11.46 -27.70
CA THR A 78 -2.04 -10.80 -28.93
C THR A 78 -0.99 -9.83 -29.45
N SER A 79 -1.12 -9.38 -30.70
CA SER A 79 -0.34 -8.29 -31.29
C SER A 79 -1.02 -6.93 -31.19
N ALA A 80 -2.29 -6.89 -30.78
CA ALA A 80 -3.12 -5.69 -30.67
C ALA A 80 -3.00 -4.99 -29.30
N CYS A 81 -3.34 -3.71 -29.27
CA CYS A 81 -3.40 -2.89 -28.05
C CYS A 81 -4.81 -2.37 -27.81
N ALA A 82 -5.76 -3.31 -27.76
CA ALA A 82 -7.16 -3.03 -27.53
C ALA A 82 -7.40 -2.48 -26.11
N ASN A 83 -8.37 -1.57 -25.97
CA ASN A 83 -8.79 -1.02 -24.68
C ASN A 83 -9.69 -2.02 -23.92
N VAL A 84 -9.11 -3.09 -23.39
CA VAL A 84 -9.83 -4.21 -22.76
C VAL A 84 -9.37 -4.45 -21.33
N THR A 85 -10.29 -4.94 -20.50
CA THR A 85 -10.00 -5.35 -19.11
C THR A 85 -9.06 -6.55 -19.07
N GLY A 86 -8.36 -6.72 -17.94
CA GLY A 86 -7.43 -7.81 -17.71
C GLY A 86 -7.95 -8.79 -16.66
N THR A 87 -7.58 -10.06 -16.79
CA THR A 87 -7.69 -11.05 -15.72
C THR A 87 -6.39 -11.15 -14.95
N LYS A 88 -6.40 -11.77 -13.77
CA LYS A 88 -5.18 -12.06 -13.00
C LYS A 88 -4.19 -12.90 -13.80
N SER A 89 -4.68 -13.89 -14.57
CA SER A 89 -3.85 -14.65 -15.52
C SER A 89 -3.16 -13.76 -16.56
N ASN A 90 -3.82 -12.71 -17.07
CA ASN A 90 -3.18 -11.77 -17.99
C ASN A 90 -2.04 -10.98 -17.31
N VAL A 91 -2.22 -10.58 -16.05
CA VAL A 91 -1.16 -9.93 -15.26
C VAL A 91 0.01 -10.88 -15.06
N MET A 92 -0.24 -12.12 -14.63
CA MET A 92 0.80 -13.13 -14.42
C MET A 92 1.61 -13.41 -15.70
N ASN A 93 0.93 -13.53 -16.84
CA ASN A 93 1.57 -13.69 -18.14
C ASN A 93 2.40 -12.46 -18.53
N ALA A 94 1.89 -11.25 -18.27
CA ALA A 94 2.61 -10.01 -18.54
C ALA A 94 3.88 -9.91 -17.68
N LEU A 95 3.81 -10.23 -16.38
CA LEU A 95 4.96 -10.24 -15.47
C LEU A 95 6.01 -11.28 -15.89
N SER A 96 5.59 -12.53 -16.10
CA SER A 96 6.48 -13.64 -16.47
C SER A 96 7.25 -13.37 -17.76
N LYS A 97 6.55 -12.91 -18.82
CA LYS A 97 7.19 -12.54 -20.10
C LYS A 97 8.15 -11.36 -20.00
N ASN A 98 8.12 -10.60 -18.90
CA ASN A 98 9.02 -9.49 -18.64
C ASN A 98 10.05 -9.81 -17.53
N GLY A 99 10.24 -11.09 -17.21
CA GLY A 99 11.29 -11.55 -16.30
C GLY A 99 10.95 -11.37 -14.82
N VAL A 100 9.68 -11.22 -14.47
CA VAL A 100 9.21 -11.16 -13.08
C VAL A 100 8.47 -12.44 -12.75
N ASN A 101 8.87 -13.12 -11.67
CA ASN A 101 8.07 -14.21 -11.13
C ASN A 101 6.73 -13.65 -10.59
N PRO A 102 5.58 -14.03 -11.17
CA PRO A 102 4.29 -13.47 -10.77
C PRO A 102 3.79 -13.98 -9.41
N GLY A 103 4.45 -14.97 -8.81
CA GLY A 103 3.99 -15.62 -7.58
C GLY A 103 2.72 -16.44 -7.81
N VAL A 104 1.92 -16.58 -6.75
CA VAL A 104 0.65 -17.32 -6.77
C VAL A 104 -0.51 -16.40 -6.46
N GLU A 105 -1.65 -16.65 -7.10
CA GLU A 105 -2.89 -15.97 -6.75
C GLU A 105 -3.38 -16.47 -5.39
N ARG A 106 -3.75 -15.55 -4.51
CA ARG A 106 -4.32 -15.84 -3.21
C ARG A 106 -5.23 -14.72 -2.72
N GLN A 107 -6.03 -15.03 -1.71
CA GLN A 107 -6.73 -14.00 -0.95
C GLN A 107 -5.70 -13.10 -0.26
N LEU A 108 -5.92 -11.78 -0.32
CA LEU A 108 -5.03 -10.82 0.29
C LEU A 108 -5.24 -10.82 1.81
N ASP A 109 -4.16 -11.02 2.55
CA ASP A 109 -4.12 -10.95 4.01
C ASP A 109 -2.92 -10.10 4.48
N TRP A 110 -2.98 -9.63 5.72
CA TRP A 110 -1.98 -8.73 6.29
C TRP A 110 -0.58 -9.34 6.32
N GLY A 111 -0.48 -10.59 6.76
CA GLY A 111 0.80 -11.31 6.86
C GLY A 111 1.46 -11.47 5.49
N THR A 112 0.67 -11.75 4.45
CA THR A 112 1.14 -11.78 3.06
C THR A 112 1.72 -10.43 2.65
N VAL A 113 1.01 -9.31 2.89
CA VAL A 113 1.53 -7.97 2.52
C VAL A 113 2.86 -7.68 3.21
N VAL A 114 2.93 -7.89 4.53
CA VAL A 114 4.14 -7.68 5.32
C VAL A 114 5.30 -8.53 4.79
N GLY A 115 5.07 -9.83 4.54
CA GLY A 115 6.09 -10.74 4.02
C GLY A 115 6.59 -10.36 2.62
N GLU A 116 5.69 -9.95 1.72
CA GLU A 116 6.03 -9.50 0.37
C GLU A 116 6.81 -8.18 0.41
N MET A 117 6.39 -7.20 1.21
CA MET A 117 7.10 -5.93 1.37
C MET A 117 8.51 -6.13 1.96
N ASN A 118 8.65 -6.96 3.00
CA ASN A 118 9.95 -7.29 3.60
C ASN A 118 10.87 -8.03 2.64
N SER A 119 10.30 -8.76 1.69
CA SER A 119 11.05 -9.40 0.61
C SER A 119 11.27 -8.51 -0.62
N SER A 120 10.96 -7.21 -0.53
CA SER A 120 11.03 -6.26 -1.66
C SER A 120 10.22 -6.70 -2.88
N ARG A 121 8.99 -7.20 -2.67
CA ARG A 121 8.08 -7.61 -3.74
C ARG A 121 6.78 -6.81 -3.68
N PRO A 122 6.59 -5.76 -4.51
CA PRO A 122 5.33 -5.03 -4.55
C PRO A 122 4.17 -5.95 -4.96
N VAL A 123 3.03 -5.79 -4.32
CA VAL A 123 1.89 -6.71 -4.47
C VAL A 123 0.88 -6.12 -5.45
N TYR A 124 0.58 -6.88 -6.50
CA TYR A 124 -0.62 -6.62 -7.31
C TYR A 124 -1.86 -6.99 -6.49
N SER A 125 -2.79 -6.05 -6.35
CA SER A 125 -4.11 -6.29 -5.76
C SER A 125 -5.18 -5.79 -6.71
N SER A 126 -6.39 -6.34 -6.60
CA SER A 126 -7.51 -5.89 -7.42
C SER A 126 -8.85 -6.11 -6.75
N ILE A 127 -9.74 -5.14 -6.91
CA ILE A 127 -11.14 -5.22 -6.54
C ILE A 127 -11.93 -5.68 -7.77
N ILE A 128 -12.88 -6.59 -7.58
CA ILE A 128 -13.84 -7.00 -8.61
C ILE A 128 -15.23 -6.69 -8.05
N TRP A 129 -16.01 -5.89 -8.75
CA TRP A 129 -17.34 -5.50 -8.30
C TRP A 129 -18.41 -6.47 -8.80
N SER A 130 -19.44 -6.71 -8.00
CA SER A 130 -20.57 -7.59 -8.37
C SER A 130 -21.33 -7.12 -9.61
N GLY A 131 -21.38 -5.80 -9.84
CA GLY A 131 -21.95 -5.19 -11.05
C GLY A 131 -21.05 -5.27 -12.30
N GLY A 132 -19.89 -5.92 -12.20
CA GLY A 132 -18.91 -6.02 -13.27
C GLY A 132 -17.82 -4.94 -13.20
N GLY A 133 -16.74 -5.17 -13.95
CA GLY A 133 -15.53 -4.36 -13.89
C GLY A 133 -14.64 -4.69 -12.70
N GLY A 134 -13.55 -3.96 -12.58
CA GLY A 134 -12.63 -4.07 -11.47
C GLY A 134 -11.59 -2.96 -11.51
N HIS A 135 -10.82 -2.86 -10.43
CA HIS A 135 -9.74 -1.90 -10.32
C HIS A 135 -8.50 -2.56 -9.75
N ALA A 136 -7.34 -2.23 -10.32
CA ALA A 136 -6.07 -2.77 -9.88
C ALA A 136 -5.33 -1.72 -9.05
N HIS A 137 -4.63 -2.15 -8.01
CA HIS A 137 -3.68 -1.34 -7.26
C HIS A 137 -2.32 -2.05 -7.21
N VAL A 138 -1.28 -1.30 -6.87
CA VAL A 138 0.03 -1.88 -6.49
C VAL A 138 0.34 -1.45 -5.07
N ILE A 139 0.23 -2.38 -4.13
CA ILE A 139 0.67 -2.14 -2.75
C ILE A 139 2.20 -2.06 -2.77
N ARG A 140 2.70 -0.95 -2.22
CA ARG A 140 4.13 -0.63 -2.16
C ARG A 140 4.63 -0.48 -0.74
N GLY A 141 3.79 -0.56 0.27
CA GLY A 141 4.24 -0.51 1.64
C GLY A 141 3.14 -0.78 2.65
N TYR A 142 3.56 -0.90 3.90
CA TYR A 142 2.71 -1.02 5.07
C TYR A 142 3.26 -0.16 6.20
N ASP A 143 2.37 0.19 7.13
CA ASP A 143 2.67 0.81 8.41
C ASP A 143 1.81 0.13 9.50
N ASP A 144 2.37 -0.05 10.69
CA ASP A 144 1.71 -0.60 11.88
C ASP A 144 2.29 0.08 13.11
N THR A 145 1.51 0.97 13.70
CA THR A 145 1.91 1.76 14.88
C THR A 145 1.57 1.07 16.20
N GLY A 146 0.98 -0.14 16.15
CA GLY A 146 0.35 -0.81 17.28
C GLY A 146 -1.03 -0.28 17.66
N TYR A 147 -1.44 0.88 17.13
CA TYR A 147 -2.78 1.48 17.31
C TYR A 147 -3.60 1.51 16.02
N SER A 148 -2.93 1.66 14.88
CA SER A 148 -3.49 1.66 13.53
C SER A 148 -2.48 0.97 12.61
N TYR A 149 -2.99 0.32 11.57
CA TYR A 149 -2.18 -0.35 10.58
C TYR A 149 -2.82 -0.30 9.21
N GLY A 150 -2.00 -0.09 8.19
CA GLY A 150 -2.46 0.25 6.86
C GLY A 150 -1.49 -0.13 5.75
N VAL A 151 -1.93 0.18 4.53
CA VAL A 151 -1.12 -0.03 3.33
C VAL A 151 -0.98 1.26 2.54
N SER A 152 0.21 1.47 2.00
CA SER A 152 0.47 2.46 0.95
C SER A 152 0.42 1.76 -0.40
N TYR A 153 -0.32 2.32 -1.35
CA TYR A 153 -0.48 1.75 -2.69
C TYR A 153 -0.50 2.83 -3.76
N VAL A 154 -0.20 2.42 -4.99
CA VAL A 154 -0.37 3.26 -6.17
C VAL A 154 -1.71 2.92 -6.83
N ASP A 155 -2.48 3.95 -7.14
CA ASP A 155 -3.70 3.87 -7.94
C ASP A 155 -3.38 4.19 -9.42
N PRO A 156 -3.50 3.23 -10.35
CA PRO A 156 -3.32 3.46 -11.77
C PRO A 156 -4.30 4.44 -12.41
N GLN A 157 -5.48 4.69 -11.83
CA GLN A 157 -6.45 5.61 -12.41
C GLN A 157 -5.90 7.05 -12.41
N SER A 158 -5.27 7.45 -11.32
CA SER A 158 -4.65 8.78 -11.15
C SER A 158 -3.14 8.76 -11.36
N GLY A 159 -2.49 7.59 -11.27
CA GLY A 159 -1.04 7.47 -11.20
C GLY A 159 -0.46 8.05 -9.91
N THR A 160 -1.23 8.12 -8.83
CA THR A 160 -0.80 8.69 -7.55
C THR A 160 -0.64 7.62 -6.48
N THR A 161 0.22 7.92 -5.51
CA THR A 161 0.33 7.11 -4.29
C THR A 161 -0.66 7.61 -3.24
N THR A 162 -1.29 6.69 -2.52
CA THR A 162 -2.17 6.98 -1.39
C THR A 162 -1.98 5.91 -0.30
N SER A 163 -2.62 6.10 0.85
CA SER A 163 -2.65 5.13 1.95
C SER A 163 -4.06 4.95 2.50
N ARG A 164 -4.32 3.77 3.07
CA ARG A 164 -5.58 3.40 3.72
C ARG A 164 -5.31 2.47 4.91
N GLU A 165 -6.10 2.65 5.96
CA GLU A 165 -6.24 1.65 7.03
C GLU A 165 -6.60 0.29 6.42
N TRP A 166 -6.01 -0.78 6.95
CA TRP A 166 -6.14 -2.12 6.39
C TRP A 166 -7.60 -2.54 6.22
N GLY A 167 -8.42 -2.35 7.26
CA GLY A 167 -9.83 -2.73 7.24
C GLY A 167 -10.69 -1.94 6.25
N SER A 168 -10.22 -0.79 5.75
CA SER A 168 -10.90 -0.02 4.69
C SER A 168 -10.36 -0.33 3.29
N TYR A 169 -9.25 -1.07 3.21
CA TYR A 169 -8.62 -1.44 1.96
C TYR A 169 -9.13 -2.78 1.40
N VAL A 170 -9.38 -3.74 2.29
CA VAL A 170 -9.86 -5.10 1.94
C VAL A 170 -11.37 -5.22 1.80
#